data_AF-A0A061AUJ2-F1
#
_entry.id   AF-A0A061AUJ2-F1
#
_cell.length_a   1.000
_cell.length_b   1.000
_cell.length_c   1.000
_cell.angle_alpha   90.00
_cell.angle_beta   90.00
_cell.angle_gamma   90.00
#
_symmetry.space_group_name_H-M   'P 1'
#
loop_
_entity.id
_entity.type
_entity.pdbx_description
1 polymer ?
#
loop_
_entity_poly.entity_id
_entity_poly.type
_entity_poly.pdbx_seq_one_letter_code
_entity_poly.pdbx_strand_id
1 'polypeptide(L)'
;MATGMVGARLGRVVATLLFISFTLGVAAHEHHEVETGPYEQNFTNDEDLDSVIKWHIAIQIFCWGLLFPAGMVLGITRSRFHVPLQSLGIVLTLSGNFLGHHHAGRSFHMTAHAYFAGYLWWYLILQTVMGVFLKLHVMEGTALRRGVVTAHGIVGKSFPIAGWVQMLFGGIAASGFCFGEHFTQCLAHFIMGSAFIAYAMILLLMLRVGAGFLARNKLSQEYLDSWVIMLWGIVNTFTEHNFLSAHPTGWSHKDMQHTSLGVLWWAGGALGIWLGRKQRRNIVPALIIGMTGYAMANHGQHLQFSEDVHKFFGYALVFAALARIIEVCFVLRDAPTPAPSETEGPRSFQHLTPFLLVLSGLTFLSATEEQMQWVAGSGMDSTTYSIILVSGAFAIYLVGVSIVDLYEHQMRLKSTAQAVGIASADADVEGNGGGIALDSSPNLRSSSPTARNLRVFGMAVPGIVAGVVGKVMQVVQALERDGGSRETAARDAGAMGHARRATVEYESLPLTAGRDSVDARQDDGVEMQQRSGRAAGSGSAGSDETVFELGDYEDDGGDGYWAEKDEDGRGRRPAVRA
;
A
#
# COMPACT_ATOMS: atom_id res chain seq x y z
N MET A 1 36.64 -8.86 -19.19
CA MET A 1 37.48 -8.51 -18.02
C MET A 1 37.47 -7.01 -17.68
N ALA A 2 37.38 -6.08 -18.65
CA ALA A 2 37.38 -4.64 -18.36
C ALA A 2 36.14 -4.10 -17.59
N THR A 3 34.95 -4.68 -17.78
CA THR A 3 33.71 -4.25 -17.09
C THR A 3 33.64 -4.66 -15.61
N GLY A 4 34.34 -5.73 -15.21
CA GLY A 4 34.43 -6.15 -13.80
C GLY A 4 35.34 -5.25 -12.95
N MET A 5 36.37 -4.66 -13.57
CA MET A 5 37.30 -3.76 -12.88
C MET A 5 36.68 -2.40 -12.56
N VAL A 6 35.77 -1.89 -13.39
CA VAL A 6 35.08 -0.60 -13.15
C VAL A 6 34.11 -0.72 -11.97
N GLY A 7 33.34 -1.81 -11.89
CA GLY A 7 32.44 -2.07 -10.75
C GLY A 7 33.19 -2.27 -9.43
N ALA A 8 34.36 -2.93 -9.46
CA ALA A 8 35.20 -3.12 -8.28
C ALA A 8 35.84 -1.81 -7.79
N ARG A 9 36.22 -0.91 -8.70
CA ARG A 9 36.77 0.41 -8.35
C ARG A 9 35.70 1.35 -7.80
N LEU A 10 34.52 1.37 -8.41
CA LEU A 10 33.38 2.14 -7.89
C LEU A 10 32.95 1.64 -6.50
N GLY A 11 32.92 0.32 -6.30
CA GLY A 11 32.62 -0.29 -4.99
C GLY A 11 33.65 0.08 -3.90
N ARG A 12 34.94 0.22 -4.25
CA ARG A 12 35.97 0.68 -3.30
C ARG A 12 35.82 2.14 -2.94
N VAL A 13 35.54 3.01 -3.92
CA VAL A 13 35.31 4.44 -3.68
C VAL A 13 34.08 4.65 -2.80
N VAL A 14 32.99 3.93 -3.07
CA VAL A 14 31.78 3.97 -2.24
C VAL A 14 32.05 3.43 -0.83
N ALA A 15 32.79 2.33 -0.68
CA ALA A 15 33.17 1.80 0.63
C ALA A 15 34.04 2.77 1.44
N THR A 16 34.96 3.49 0.79
CA THR A 16 35.77 4.52 1.44
C THR A 16 34.92 5.73 1.84
N LEU A 17 33.97 6.15 1.00
CA LEU A 17 33.05 7.24 1.36
C LEU A 17 32.14 6.84 2.53
N LEU A 18 31.61 5.61 2.55
CA LEU A 18 30.83 5.07 3.65
C LEU A 18 31.66 4.98 4.95
N PHE A 19 32.93 4.64 4.86
CA PHE A 19 33.85 4.63 6.01
C PHE A 19 34.14 6.04 6.54
N ILE A 20 34.28 7.03 5.66
CA ILE A 20 34.46 8.44 6.05
C ILE A 20 33.18 8.98 6.71
N SER A 21 32.01 8.69 6.14
CA SER A 21 30.70 9.01 6.74
C SER A 21 30.52 8.33 8.10
N PHE A 22 30.99 7.08 8.26
CA PHE A 22 31.02 6.36 9.54
C PHE A 22 31.89 7.07 10.58
N THR A 23 33.06 7.58 10.20
CA THR A 23 33.93 8.32 11.15
C THR A 23 33.38 9.70 11.54
N LEU A 24 32.58 10.34 10.68
CA LEU A 24 31.97 11.64 10.97
C LEU A 24 30.72 11.51 11.87
N GLY A 25 30.00 10.38 11.81
CA GLY A 25 28.81 10.14 12.65
C GLY A 25 29.09 9.66 14.08
N VAL A 26 30.34 9.32 14.42
CA VAL A 26 30.73 8.87 15.78
C VAL A 26 31.07 10.04 16.71
N ALA A 27 31.11 11.28 16.19
CA ALA A 27 31.05 12.48 17.03
C ALA A 27 29.62 12.65 17.57
N ALA A 28 29.32 11.98 18.67
CA ALA A 28 28.07 12.14 19.41
C ALA A 28 27.89 13.63 19.77
N HIS A 29 26.83 14.25 19.23
CA HIS A 29 26.36 15.54 19.69
C HIS A 29 25.44 15.34 20.89
N GLU A 30 25.59 16.18 21.91
CA GLU A 30 24.61 16.31 23.00
C GLU A 30 23.25 16.66 22.38
N HIS A 31 22.23 15.85 22.66
CA HIS A 31 20.86 16.18 22.34
C HIS A 31 20.45 17.34 23.26
N HIS A 32 20.34 18.55 22.71
CA HIS A 32 19.68 19.63 23.41
C HIS A 32 18.20 19.27 23.56
N GLU A 33 17.83 18.73 24.71
CA GLU A 33 16.44 18.64 25.15
C GLU A 33 15.94 20.08 25.33
N VAL A 34 15.28 20.60 24.29
CA VAL A 34 14.51 21.83 24.46
C VAL A 34 13.22 21.42 25.16
N GLU A 35 13.17 21.63 26.48
CA GLU A 35 11.99 21.43 27.32
C GLU A 35 10.87 22.34 26.80
N THR A 36 9.97 21.75 26.02
CA THR A 36 8.89 22.47 25.34
C THR A 36 7.58 21.78 25.68
N GLY A 37 6.81 22.41 26.57
CA GLY A 37 5.40 22.12 26.86
C GLY A 37 5.05 20.75 27.45
N PRO A 38 3.96 20.63 28.22
CA PRO A 38 3.42 19.32 28.58
C PRO A 38 2.94 18.57 27.33
N TYR A 39 3.13 17.25 27.32
CA TYR A 39 2.80 16.29 26.24
C TYR A 39 1.29 16.17 25.93
N GLU A 40 0.48 17.11 26.43
CA GLU A 40 -0.98 17.10 26.50
C GLU A 40 -1.64 17.88 25.36
N GLN A 41 -0.89 18.57 24.48
CA GLN A 41 -1.44 19.38 23.37
C GLN A 41 -0.66 19.20 22.06
N ASN A 42 -1.28 19.58 20.93
CA ASN A 42 -0.63 19.66 19.62
C ASN A 42 0.61 20.56 19.74
N PHE A 43 1.78 19.96 19.52
CA PHE A 43 3.11 20.53 19.77
C PHE A 43 3.73 21.15 18.52
N THR A 44 2.98 21.21 17.41
CA THR A 44 3.46 21.95 16.24
C THR A 44 3.35 23.43 16.50
N ASN A 45 4.50 24.10 16.62
CA ASN A 45 4.55 25.57 16.59
C ASN A 45 3.94 26.07 15.26
N ASP A 46 3.37 27.28 15.27
CA ASP A 46 2.73 27.93 14.11
C ASP A 46 3.65 28.14 12.90
N GLU A 47 4.95 27.83 13.05
CA GLU A 47 5.94 27.95 11.99
C GLU A 47 5.72 26.89 10.89
N ASP A 48 5.85 27.35 9.65
CA ASP A 48 5.73 26.49 8.48
C ASP A 48 6.92 25.51 8.34
N LEU A 49 6.66 24.40 7.65
CA LEU A 49 7.70 23.50 7.18
C LEU A 49 8.60 24.21 6.17
N ASP A 50 9.89 24.36 6.49
CA ASP A 50 10.87 24.96 5.60
C ASP A 50 11.17 24.08 4.37
N SER A 51 11.92 24.63 3.42
CA SER A 51 12.29 23.88 2.21
C SER A 51 13.20 22.69 2.50
N VAL A 52 14.01 22.75 3.57
CA VAL A 52 14.97 21.71 3.96
C VAL A 52 14.24 20.47 4.44
N ILE A 53 13.26 20.62 5.34
CA ILE A 53 12.45 19.50 5.83
C ILE A 53 11.57 18.91 4.73
N LYS A 54 11.05 19.74 3.81
CA LYS A 54 10.31 19.24 2.62
C LYS A 54 11.19 18.33 1.75
N TRP A 55 12.45 18.70 1.53
CA TRP A 55 13.40 17.83 0.82
C TRP A 55 13.78 16.58 1.61
N HIS A 56 13.95 16.69 2.94
CA HIS A 56 14.11 15.51 3.80
C HIS A 56 12.96 14.52 3.57
N ILE A 57 11.71 14.97 3.68
CA ILE A 57 10.51 14.14 3.51
C ILE A 57 10.50 13.50 2.12
N ALA A 58 10.70 14.28 1.06
CA ALA A 58 10.68 13.78 -0.32
C ALA A 58 11.76 12.71 -0.58
N ILE A 59 12.98 12.93 -0.10
CA ILE A 59 14.09 11.98 -0.26
C ILE A 59 13.82 10.70 0.54
N GLN A 60 13.33 10.82 1.77
CA GLN A 60 13.06 9.66 2.62
C GLN A 60 11.91 8.82 2.06
N ILE A 61 10.82 9.43 1.59
CA ILE A 61 9.72 8.72 0.93
C ILE A 61 10.21 7.98 -0.32
N PHE A 62 11.04 8.62 -1.14
CA PHE A 62 11.60 7.97 -2.33
C PHE A 62 12.53 6.80 -1.97
N CYS A 63 13.36 6.95 -0.95
CA CYS A 63 14.30 5.91 -0.54
C CYS A 63 13.56 4.70 0.07
N TRP A 64 12.73 4.94 1.08
CA TRP A 64 12.05 3.89 1.84
C TRP A 64 10.82 3.33 1.13
N GLY A 65 10.12 4.15 0.35
CA GLY A 65 8.96 3.72 -0.43
C GLY A 65 9.33 3.00 -1.72
N LEU A 66 10.46 3.33 -2.37
CA LEU A 66 10.80 2.80 -3.70
C LEU A 66 12.19 2.15 -3.79
N LEU A 67 13.27 2.90 -3.50
CA LEU A 67 14.64 2.39 -3.76
C LEU A 67 15.00 1.16 -2.93
N PHE A 68 14.71 1.18 -1.63
CA PHE A 68 15.02 0.08 -0.72
C PHE A 68 14.20 -1.19 -1.06
N PRO A 69 12.87 -1.12 -1.27
CA PRO A 69 12.09 -2.24 -1.79
C PRO A 69 12.57 -2.75 -3.16
N ALA A 70 12.90 -1.86 -4.10
CA ALA A 70 13.42 -2.27 -5.41
C ALA A 70 14.79 -2.97 -5.27
N GLY A 71 15.67 -2.43 -4.42
CA GLY A 71 16.95 -3.04 -4.08
C GLY A 71 16.78 -4.41 -3.43
N MET A 72 15.79 -4.58 -2.55
CA MET A 72 15.44 -5.87 -1.95
C MET A 72 15.03 -6.88 -3.04
N VAL A 73 14.15 -6.51 -3.96
CA VAL A 73 13.74 -7.39 -5.08
C VAL A 73 14.93 -7.79 -5.95
N LEU A 74 15.82 -6.85 -6.27
CA LEU A 74 17.06 -7.16 -6.99
C LEU A 74 17.97 -8.11 -6.19
N GLY A 75 17.95 -8.04 -4.86
CA GLY A 75 18.69 -8.95 -3.97
C GLY A 75 18.12 -10.36 -3.98
N ILE A 76 16.79 -10.50 -3.82
CA ILE A 76 16.07 -11.78 -3.91
C ILE A 76 16.33 -12.45 -5.26
N THR A 77 16.28 -11.66 -6.33
CA THR A 77 16.55 -12.13 -7.69
C THR A 77 18.04 -12.22 -8.01
N ARG A 78 18.96 -12.07 -7.04
CA ARG A 78 20.42 -12.15 -7.21
C ARG A 78 20.97 -11.31 -8.38
N SER A 79 20.36 -10.16 -8.64
CA SER A 79 20.79 -9.25 -9.71
C SER A 79 22.07 -8.51 -9.32
N ARG A 80 22.96 -8.29 -10.30
CA ARG A 80 24.20 -7.51 -10.09
C ARG A 80 23.95 -6.06 -9.67
N PHE A 81 22.74 -5.55 -9.95
CA PHE A 81 22.33 -4.18 -9.62
C PHE A 81 21.85 -4.00 -8.18
N HIS A 82 21.70 -5.10 -7.41
CA HIS A 82 21.34 -5.05 -6.00
C HIS A 82 22.26 -4.13 -5.19
N VAL A 83 23.58 -4.38 -5.21
CA VAL A 83 24.55 -3.62 -4.41
C VAL A 83 24.63 -2.14 -4.83
N PRO A 84 24.74 -1.79 -6.13
CA PRO A 84 24.70 -0.39 -6.56
C PRO A 84 23.45 0.37 -6.12
N LEU A 85 22.26 -0.23 -6.29
CA LEU A 85 21.01 0.44 -5.94
C LEU A 85 20.87 0.63 -4.42
N GLN A 86 21.24 -0.38 -3.64
CA GLN A 86 21.24 -0.30 -2.17
C GLN A 86 22.25 0.75 -1.66
N SER A 87 23.42 0.81 -2.28
CA SER A 87 24.44 1.83 -1.94
C SER A 87 23.95 3.24 -2.24
N LEU A 88 23.26 3.44 -3.36
CA LEU A 88 22.61 4.72 -3.69
C LEU A 88 21.54 5.07 -2.65
N GLY A 89 20.69 4.10 -2.27
CA GLY A 89 19.68 4.28 -1.23
C GLY A 89 20.28 4.71 0.11
N ILE A 90 21.41 4.11 0.52
CA ILE A 90 22.13 4.50 1.73
C ILE A 90 22.66 5.93 1.62
N VAL A 91 23.33 6.29 0.52
CA VAL A 91 23.87 7.66 0.37
C VAL A 91 22.75 8.71 0.41
N LEU A 92 21.63 8.45 -0.26
CA LEU A 92 20.48 9.36 -0.27
C LEU A 92 19.79 9.41 1.09
N THR A 93 19.61 8.28 1.79
CA THR A 93 18.96 8.28 3.12
C THR A 93 19.81 8.99 4.16
N LEU A 94 21.15 8.86 4.09
CA LEU A 94 22.08 9.59 4.95
C LEU A 94 21.99 11.10 4.69
N SER A 95 21.96 11.49 3.40
CA SER A 95 21.80 12.88 2.99
C SER A 95 20.46 13.45 3.47
N GLY A 96 19.37 12.69 3.30
CA GLY A 96 18.05 13.06 3.81
C GLY A 96 18.06 13.21 5.34
N ASN A 97 18.67 12.28 6.07
CA ASN A 97 18.75 12.37 7.53
C ASN A 97 19.54 13.60 8.00
N PHE A 98 20.61 13.96 7.29
CA PHE A 98 21.34 15.20 7.53
C PHE A 98 20.42 16.43 7.39
N LEU A 99 19.65 16.53 6.29
CA LEU A 99 18.70 17.63 6.11
C LEU A 99 17.67 17.70 7.26
N GLY A 100 17.21 16.56 7.77
CA GLY A 100 16.27 16.49 8.88
C GLY A 100 16.81 16.99 10.23
N HIS A 101 18.12 17.12 10.41
CA HIS A 101 18.75 17.68 11.62
C HIS A 101 19.30 19.10 11.41
N HIS A 102 19.32 19.58 10.16
CA HIS A 102 19.90 20.87 9.77
C HIS A 102 18.86 21.77 9.08
N HIS A 103 17.60 21.67 9.50
CA HIS A 103 16.56 22.62 9.09
C HIS A 103 16.53 23.82 10.03
N ALA A 104 16.04 24.95 9.52
CA ALA A 104 15.88 26.19 10.29
C ALA A 104 14.40 26.57 10.48
N GLY A 105 13.48 25.82 9.88
CA GLY A 105 12.04 25.93 10.14
C GLY A 105 11.61 25.18 11.40
N ARG A 106 10.30 24.90 11.48
CA ARG A 106 9.61 24.23 12.60
C ARG A 106 10.47 23.25 13.38
N SER A 107 10.67 23.50 14.66
CA SER A 107 11.31 22.56 15.59
C SER A 107 10.40 21.37 15.89
N PHE A 108 10.97 20.16 15.94
CA PHE A 108 10.25 18.95 16.31
C PHE A 108 10.73 18.42 17.67
N HIS A 109 9.80 17.93 18.46
CA HIS A 109 10.10 17.24 19.71
C HIS A 109 10.57 15.81 19.43
N MET A 110 11.03 15.13 20.47
CA MET A 110 11.32 13.71 20.38
C MET A 110 10.02 12.92 20.16
N THR A 111 9.80 12.48 18.93
CA THR A 111 8.62 11.72 18.49
C THR A 111 8.97 10.25 18.24
N ALA A 112 7.93 9.42 18.07
CA ALA A 112 8.09 8.03 17.62
C ALA A 112 8.91 7.94 16.31
N HIS A 113 8.80 8.94 15.43
CA HIS A 113 9.61 9.05 14.22
C HIS A 113 11.11 9.15 14.52
N ALA A 114 11.50 10.01 15.47
CA ALA A 114 12.90 10.20 15.85
C ALA A 114 13.46 8.95 16.55
N TYR A 115 12.69 8.35 17.47
CA TYR A 115 13.09 7.10 18.12
C TYR A 115 13.23 5.94 17.12
N PHE A 116 12.27 5.77 16.22
CA PHE A 116 12.34 4.71 15.21
C PHE A 116 13.43 4.98 14.17
N ALA A 117 13.71 6.24 13.82
CA ALA A 117 14.87 6.61 13.00
C ALA A 117 16.19 6.15 13.63
N GLY A 118 16.36 6.34 14.94
CA GLY A 118 17.52 5.85 15.69
C GLY A 118 17.68 4.33 15.60
N TYR A 119 16.58 3.58 15.65
CA TYR A 119 16.60 2.13 15.39
C TYR A 119 16.97 1.80 13.94
N LEU A 120 16.43 2.54 12.96
CA LEU A 120 16.70 2.32 11.54
C LEU A 120 18.17 2.51 11.16
N TRP A 121 18.89 3.36 11.88
CA TRP A 121 20.34 3.49 11.73
C TRP A 121 21.07 2.18 11.99
N TRP A 122 20.82 1.55 13.15
CA TRP A 122 21.42 0.25 13.48
C TRP A 122 20.96 -0.86 12.53
N TYR A 123 19.69 -0.80 12.13
CA TYR A 123 19.13 -1.71 11.14
C TYR A 123 19.87 -1.65 9.80
N LEU A 124 20.15 -0.45 9.27
CA LEU A 124 20.90 -0.28 8.02
C LEU A 124 22.38 -0.66 8.16
N ILE A 125 23.01 -0.33 9.28
CA ILE A 125 24.40 -0.73 9.57
C ILE A 125 24.49 -2.26 9.58
N LEU A 126 23.63 -2.94 10.32
CA LEU A 126 23.61 -4.39 10.42
C LEU A 126 23.41 -5.03 9.04
N GLN A 127 22.44 -4.54 8.26
CA GLN A 127 22.17 -5.05 6.92
C GLN A 127 23.35 -4.84 5.96
N THR A 128 24.02 -3.70 6.05
CA THR A 128 25.20 -3.35 5.23
C THR A 128 26.40 -4.22 5.60
N VAL A 129 26.68 -4.39 6.89
CA VAL A 129 27.78 -5.23 7.38
C VAL A 129 27.60 -6.68 6.94
N MET A 130 26.39 -7.23 7.10
CA MET A 130 26.08 -8.58 6.59
C MET A 130 26.24 -8.65 5.07
N GLY A 131 25.78 -7.65 4.33
CA GLY A 131 25.92 -7.58 2.88
C GLY A 131 27.38 -7.55 2.41
N VAL A 132 28.22 -6.73 3.06
CA VAL A 132 29.66 -6.66 2.80
C VAL A 132 30.33 -7.99 3.13
N PHE A 133 30.04 -8.57 4.29
CA PHE A 133 30.57 -9.88 4.69
C PHE A 133 30.27 -10.96 3.63
N LEU A 134 29.02 -11.04 3.16
CA LEU A 134 28.61 -11.99 2.13
C LEU A 134 29.28 -11.72 0.78
N LYS A 135 29.49 -10.44 0.43
CA LYS A 135 30.09 -10.04 -0.84
C LYS A 135 31.60 -10.25 -0.90
N LEU A 136 32.28 -10.21 0.25
CA LEU A 136 33.72 -10.49 0.36
C LEU A 136 34.05 -11.98 0.30
N HIS A 137 33.04 -12.88 0.19
CA HIS A 137 33.24 -14.33 0.13
C HIS A 137 34.06 -14.88 1.31
N VAL A 138 33.91 -14.27 2.49
CA VAL A 138 34.58 -14.69 3.71
C VAL A 138 33.88 -15.95 4.27
N MET A 139 34.66 -16.92 4.75
CA MET A 139 34.16 -18.14 5.43
C MET A 139 33.16 -18.97 4.61
N GLU A 140 33.46 -19.23 3.33
CA GLU A 140 32.67 -20.12 2.49
C GLU A 140 32.53 -21.53 3.09
N GLY A 141 31.36 -22.15 2.91
CA GLY A 141 31.05 -23.49 3.44
C GLY A 141 30.75 -23.56 4.94
N THR A 142 30.98 -22.51 5.72
CA THR A 142 30.74 -22.52 7.17
C THR A 142 29.24 -22.42 7.55
N ALA A 143 28.89 -22.93 8.73
CA ALA A 143 27.57 -22.73 9.32
C ALA A 143 27.27 -21.24 9.59
N LEU A 144 28.29 -20.47 9.98
CA LEU A 144 28.16 -19.03 10.21
C LEU A 144 27.71 -18.29 8.96
N ARG A 145 28.36 -18.54 7.80
CA ARG A 145 27.97 -17.87 6.55
C ARG A 145 26.53 -18.20 6.14
N ARG A 146 26.09 -19.45 6.32
CA ARG A 146 24.70 -19.84 6.06
C ARG A 146 23.73 -19.07 6.97
N GLY A 147 24.06 -18.94 8.25
CA GLY A 147 23.29 -18.12 9.20
C GLY A 147 23.19 -16.65 8.76
N VAL A 148 24.30 -16.05 8.30
CA VAL A 148 24.32 -14.65 7.83
C VAL A 148 23.52 -14.48 6.54
N VAL A 149 23.54 -15.44 5.60
CA VAL A 149 22.67 -15.40 4.40
C VAL A 149 21.21 -15.34 4.80
N THR A 150 20.78 -16.20 5.73
CA THR A 150 19.40 -16.22 6.22
C THR A 150 19.04 -14.91 6.92
N ALA A 151 19.90 -14.43 7.84
CA ALA A 151 19.68 -13.18 8.56
C ALA A 151 19.58 -11.97 7.63
N HIS A 152 20.53 -11.81 6.70
CA HIS A 152 20.50 -10.76 5.67
C HIS A 152 19.25 -10.84 4.79
N GLY A 153 18.81 -12.06 4.48
CA GLY A 153 17.60 -12.32 3.72
C GLY A 153 16.29 -12.04 4.48
N ILE A 154 16.26 -12.19 5.80
CA ILE A 154 15.08 -11.87 6.65
C ILE A 154 15.00 -10.36 6.84
N VAL A 155 16.10 -9.74 7.29
CA VAL A 155 16.19 -8.29 7.52
C VAL A 155 15.91 -7.54 6.21
N GLY A 156 16.52 -7.96 5.10
CA GLY A 156 16.27 -7.32 3.80
C GLY A 156 14.81 -7.41 3.35
N LYS A 157 14.09 -8.49 3.66
CA LYS A 157 12.68 -8.66 3.30
C LYS A 157 11.73 -7.81 4.15
N SER A 158 12.16 -7.31 5.30
CA SER A 158 11.34 -6.41 6.12
C SER A 158 11.43 -4.93 5.71
N PHE A 159 12.23 -4.59 4.70
CA PHE A 159 12.43 -3.22 4.20
C PHE A 159 11.11 -2.47 3.89
N PRO A 160 10.13 -3.05 3.17
CA PRO A 160 8.87 -2.37 2.89
C PRO A 160 8.06 -2.06 4.16
N ILE A 161 8.11 -2.95 5.17
CA ILE A 161 7.38 -2.78 6.43
C ILE A 161 8.03 -1.68 7.27
N ALA A 162 9.35 -1.77 7.46
CA ALA A 162 10.11 -0.76 8.22
C ALA A 162 10.00 0.63 7.56
N GLY A 163 10.10 0.68 6.23
CA GLY A 163 9.92 1.92 5.47
C GLY A 163 8.53 2.51 5.62
N TRP A 164 7.48 1.68 5.52
CA TRP A 164 6.08 2.10 5.73
C TRP A 164 5.89 2.72 7.11
N VAL A 165 6.33 2.03 8.18
CA VAL A 165 6.20 2.52 9.57
C VAL A 165 6.92 3.85 9.75
N GLN A 166 8.14 4.00 9.23
CA GLN A 166 8.89 5.25 9.36
C GLN A 166 8.25 6.41 8.59
N MET A 167 7.71 6.16 7.40
CA MET A 167 6.98 7.16 6.63
C MET A 167 5.70 7.59 7.36
N LEU A 168 4.97 6.66 7.98
CA LEU A 168 3.79 6.98 8.79
C LEU A 168 4.15 7.82 10.01
N PHE A 169 5.16 7.41 10.78
CA PHE A 169 5.62 8.22 11.90
C PHE A 169 6.10 9.59 11.45
N GLY A 170 6.73 9.70 10.27
CA GLY A 170 7.10 10.98 9.67
C GLY A 170 5.90 11.86 9.34
N GLY A 171 4.82 11.27 8.80
CA GLY A 171 3.56 11.97 8.56
C GLY A 171 2.93 12.51 9.84
N ILE A 172 2.85 11.66 10.89
CA ILE A 172 2.33 12.04 12.21
C ILE A 172 3.19 13.15 12.84
N ALA A 173 4.51 13.03 12.77
CA ALA A 173 5.43 14.04 13.29
C ALA A 173 5.32 15.38 12.54
N ALA A 174 5.10 15.33 11.22
CA ALA A 174 4.92 16.53 10.41
C ALA A 174 3.57 17.24 10.70
N SER A 175 2.52 16.47 11.04
CA SER A 175 1.19 17.02 11.30
C SER A 175 0.98 17.47 12.75
N GLY A 176 1.71 16.90 13.72
CA GLY A 176 1.55 17.24 15.13
C GLY A 176 0.37 16.54 15.83
N PHE A 177 -0.24 15.56 15.16
CA PHE A 177 -1.44 14.86 15.66
C PHE A 177 -1.07 13.64 16.50
N CYS A 178 -2.06 13.07 17.18
CA CYS A 178 -2.01 11.79 17.91
C CYS A 178 -1.40 11.87 19.31
N PHE A 179 -1.72 12.91 20.08
CA PHE A 179 -1.26 13.12 21.45
C PHE A 179 -2.44 13.23 22.41
N GLY A 180 -2.15 13.09 23.71
CA GLY A 180 -3.16 13.17 24.77
C GLY A 180 -4.34 12.21 24.57
N GLU A 181 -5.55 12.73 24.68
CA GLU A 181 -6.80 11.96 24.62
C GLU A 181 -7.11 11.40 23.23
N HIS A 182 -6.53 11.98 22.16
CA HIS A 182 -6.73 11.52 20.78
C HIS A 182 -5.80 10.34 20.40
N PHE A 183 -4.85 9.97 21.26
CA PHE A 183 -3.83 8.95 20.96
C PHE A 183 -4.43 7.59 20.55
N THR A 184 -5.40 7.08 21.31
CA THR A 184 -5.98 5.74 21.07
C THR A 184 -6.83 5.71 19.79
N GLN A 185 -7.55 6.79 19.51
CA GLN A 185 -8.31 6.98 18.27
C GLN A 185 -7.36 6.98 17.07
N CYS A 186 -6.28 7.76 17.14
CA CYS A 186 -5.30 7.83 16.08
C CYS A 186 -4.62 6.48 15.86
N LEU A 187 -4.18 5.81 16.95
CA LEU A 187 -3.54 4.51 16.86
C LEU A 187 -4.41 3.48 16.12
N ALA A 188 -5.72 3.47 16.39
CA ALA A 188 -6.68 2.61 15.71
C ALA A 188 -6.74 2.91 14.20
N HIS A 189 -6.78 4.18 13.80
CA HIS A 189 -6.82 4.61 12.39
C HIS A 189 -5.57 4.20 11.63
N PHE A 190 -4.39 4.45 12.19
CA PHE A 190 -3.13 4.11 11.54
C PHE A 190 -2.90 2.59 11.46
N ILE A 191 -3.22 1.83 12.50
CA ILE A 191 -3.06 0.36 12.50
C ILE A 191 -4.02 -0.27 11.49
N MET A 192 -5.32 0.02 11.58
CA MET A 192 -6.31 -0.61 10.69
C MET A 192 -6.17 -0.15 9.25
N GLY A 193 -5.91 1.15 9.02
CA GLY A 193 -5.67 1.68 7.68
C GLY A 193 -4.44 1.04 7.02
N SER A 194 -3.36 0.89 7.78
CA SER A 194 -2.17 0.16 7.33
C SER A 194 -2.45 -1.32 7.07
N ALA A 195 -3.29 -1.97 7.88
CA ALA A 195 -3.66 -3.37 7.69
C ALA A 195 -4.41 -3.60 6.37
N PHE A 196 -5.32 -2.70 5.98
CA PHE A 196 -5.97 -2.78 4.67
C PHE A 196 -5.00 -2.60 3.50
N ILE A 197 -4.04 -1.67 3.61
CA ILE A 197 -2.99 -1.48 2.59
C ILE A 197 -2.07 -2.71 2.52
N ALA A 198 -1.66 -3.25 3.67
CA ALA A 198 -0.86 -4.47 3.74
C ALA A 198 -1.61 -5.66 3.12
N TYR A 199 -2.90 -5.80 3.41
CA TYR A 199 -3.74 -6.83 2.81
C TYR A 199 -3.83 -6.66 1.29
N ALA A 200 -4.01 -5.43 0.80
CA ALA A 200 -3.98 -5.14 -0.63
C ALA A 200 -2.66 -5.56 -1.30
N MET A 201 -1.52 -5.30 -0.65
CA MET A 201 -0.21 -5.73 -1.15
C MET A 201 -0.05 -7.26 -1.15
N ILE A 202 -0.59 -7.95 -0.14
CA ILE A 202 -0.63 -9.42 -0.11
C ILE A 202 -1.51 -9.95 -1.24
N LEU A 203 -2.69 -9.38 -1.47
CA LEU A 203 -3.56 -9.77 -2.59
C LEU A 203 -2.88 -9.55 -3.94
N LEU A 204 -2.15 -8.44 -4.11
CA LEU A 204 -1.37 -8.16 -5.31
C LEU A 204 -0.25 -9.20 -5.51
N LEU A 205 0.48 -9.55 -4.44
CA LEU A 205 1.48 -10.63 -4.48
C LEU A 205 0.84 -11.98 -4.83
N MET A 206 -0.32 -12.30 -4.25
CA MET A 206 -1.03 -13.54 -4.52
C MET A 206 -1.51 -13.61 -5.97
N LEU A 207 -1.97 -12.47 -6.50
CA LEU A 207 -2.42 -12.33 -7.89
C LEU A 207 -1.29 -12.54 -8.91
N ARG A 208 -0.09 -12.01 -8.63
CA ARG A 208 1.03 -12.02 -9.58
C ARG A 208 1.96 -13.22 -9.42
N VAL A 209 2.25 -13.64 -8.19
CA VAL A 209 3.29 -14.65 -7.91
C VAL A 209 2.82 -15.78 -6.97
N GLY A 210 1.64 -15.66 -6.35
CA GLY A 210 1.19 -16.59 -5.31
C GLY A 210 0.63 -17.92 -5.79
N ALA A 211 0.24 -18.06 -7.07
CA ALA A 211 -0.41 -19.27 -7.57
C ALA A 211 0.42 -20.56 -7.31
N GLY A 212 1.73 -20.50 -7.54
CA GLY A 212 2.63 -21.62 -7.27
C GLY A 212 2.73 -21.98 -5.79
N PHE A 213 2.72 -20.98 -4.90
CA PHE A 213 2.73 -21.19 -3.45
C PHE A 213 1.44 -21.86 -2.96
N LEU A 214 0.29 -21.37 -3.43
CA LEU A 214 -1.03 -21.93 -3.07
C LEU A 214 -1.18 -23.38 -3.55
N ALA A 215 -0.73 -23.67 -4.77
CA ALA A 215 -0.77 -25.01 -5.33
C ALA A 215 0.12 -26.00 -4.54
N ARG A 216 1.37 -25.63 -4.22
CA ARG A 216 2.30 -26.49 -3.47
C ARG A 216 1.80 -26.81 -2.06
N ASN A 217 1.21 -25.83 -1.38
CA ASN A 217 0.73 -25.98 0.00
C ASN A 217 -0.69 -26.56 0.08
N LYS A 218 -1.35 -26.79 -1.07
CA LYS A 218 -2.74 -27.26 -1.14
C LYS A 218 -3.72 -26.33 -0.39
N LEU A 219 -3.53 -25.02 -0.53
CA LEU A 219 -4.37 -23.99 0.10
C LEU A 219 -5.14 -23.19 -0.97
N SER A 220 -6.33 -22.70 -0.61
CA SER A 220 -6.98 -21.61 -1.34
C SER A 220 -6.61 -20.27 -0.70
N GLN A 221 -6.69 -19.19 -1.46
CA GLN A 221 -6.38 -17.86 -0.96
C GLN A 221 -7.31 -17.47 0.19
N GLU A 222 -8.61 -17.71 0.03
CA GLU A 222 -9.61 -17.35 1.04
C GLU A 222 -9.50 -18.19 2.30
N TYR A 223 -8.90 -19.38 2.23
CA TYR A 223 -8.57 -20.14 3.44
C TYR A 223 -7.53 -19.40 4.30
N LEU A 224 -6.51 -18.78 3.69
CA LEU A 224 -5.53 -17.96 4.40
C LEU A 224 -6.15 -16.67 4.92
N ASP A 225 -6.90 -15.97 4.08
CA ASP A 225 -7.56 -14.71 4.45
C ASP A 225 -8.51 -14.93 5.64
N SER A 226 -9.24 -16.06 5.66
CA SER A 226 -10.16 -16.40 6.74
C SER A 226 -9.47 -16.66 8.08
N TRP A 227 -8.24 -17.18 8.09
CA TRP A 227 -7.46 -17.33 9.32
C TRP A 227 -7.06 -15.98 9.91
N VAL A 228 -6.61 -15.05 9.06
CA VAL A 228 -6.24 -13.70 9.50
C VAL A 228 -7.46 -12.98 10.03
N ILE A 229 -8.58 -13.01 9.29
CA ILE A 229 -9.85 -12.40 9.71
C ILE A 229 -10.33 -13.00 11.03
N MET A 230 -10.23 -14.32 11.21
CA MET A 230 -10.65 -14.97 12.44
C MET A 230 -9.82 -14.51 13.65
N LEU A 231 -8.50 -14.59 13.53
CA LEU A 231 -7.59 -14.25 14.63
C LEU A 231 -7.68 -12.76 14.99
N TRP A 232 -7.76 -11.89 13.98
CA TRP A 232 -7.97 -10.46 14.20
C TRP A 232 -9.31 -10.18 14.87
N GLY A 233 -10.39 -10.83 14.43
CA GLY A 233 -11.71 -10.71 15.03
C GLY A 233 -11.73 -11.11 16.51
N ILE A 234 -11.01 -12.19 16.88
CA ILE A 234 -10.88 -12.61 18.28
C ILE A 234 -10.20 -11.50 19.10
N VAL A 235 -9.06 -10.99 18.62
CA VAL A 235 -8.36 -9.90 19.32
C VAL A 235 -9.28 -8.70 19.47
N ASN A 236 -9.88 -8.23 18.38
CA ASN A 236 -10.75 -7.05 18.37
C ASN A 236 -11.95 -7.20 19.31
N THR A 237 -12.62 -8.35 19.33
CA THR A 237 -13.75 -8.59 20.25
C THR A 237 -13.34 -8.44 21.71
N PHE A 238 -12.17 -8.95 22.10
CA PHE A 238 -11.76 -8.98 23.51
C PHE A 238 -10.90 -7.79 23.94
N THR A 239 -10.51 -6.89 23.02
CA THR A 239 -9.76 -5.67 23.34
C THR A 239 -10.59 -4.40 23.31
N GLU A 240 -11.74 -4.39 22.63
CA GLU A 240 -12.51 -3.16 22.39
C GLU A 240 -13.31 -2.69 23.60
N HIS A 241 -13.92 -3.62 24.33
CA HIS A 241 -14.49 -3.31 25.65
C HIS A 241 -13.50 -3.68 26.73
N ASN A 242 -13.64 -3.03 27.89
CA ASN A 242 -12.86 -3.22 29.12
C ASN A 242 -13.02 -4.63 29.75
N PHE A 243 -13.20 -5.68 28.95
CA PHE A 243 -13.32 -7.08 29.36
C PHE A 243 -12.18 -7.56 30.26
N LEU A 244 -11.00 -6.98 30.10
CA LEU A 244 -9.79 -7.29 30.88
C LEU A 244 -9.44 -6.22 31.92
N SER A 245 -10.24 -5.15 32.03
CA SER A 245 -10.03 -4.11 33.05
C SER A 245 -10.57 -4.57 34.40
N ALA A 246 -9.88 -4.19 35.48
CA ALA A 246 -10.31 -4.49 36.84
C ALA A 246 -11.65 -3.84 37.22
N HIS A 247 -12.08 -2.81 36.48
CA HIS A 247 -13.35 -2.10 36.69
C HIS A 247 -14.08 -1.96 35.34
N PRO A 248 -15.07 -2.83 35.04
CA PRO A 248 -15.86 -2.73 33.83
C PRO A 248 -16.70 -1.45 33.83
N THR A 249 -16.60 -0.66 32.77
CA THR A 249 -17.45 0.52 32.52
C THR A 249 -18.76 0.11 31.84
N GLY A 250 -19.75 1.00 31.79
CA GLY A 250 -20.97 0.80 31.00
C GLY A 250 -20.67 0.64 29.51
N TRP A 251 -21.64 0.13 28.74
CA TRP A 251 -21.52 -0.01 27.28
C TRP A 251 -21.87 1.30 26.59
N SER A 252 -20.96 1.81 25.76
CA SER A 252 -21.27 2.88 24.81
C SER A 252 -21.78 2.32 23.48
N HIS A 253 -22.44 3.16 22.67
CA HIS A 253 -22.85 2.78 21.31
C HIS A 253 -21.66 2.33 20.45
N LYS A 254 -20.51 3.00 20.60
CA LYS A 254 -19.24 2.67 19.94
C LYS A 254 -18.77 1.26 20.34
N ASP A 255 -18.79 0.95 21.64
CA ASP A 255 -18.37 -0.37 22.15
C ASP A 255 -19.25 -1.49 21.57
N MET A 256 -20.56 -1.27 21.49
CA MET A 256 -21.49 -2.24 20.92
C MET A 256 -21.22 -2.49 19.43
N GLN A 257 -21.05 -1.42 18.64
CA GLN A 257 -20.75 -1.53 17.21
C GLN A 257 -19.39 -2.21 16.96
N HIS A 258 -18.34 -1.79 17.65
CA HIS A 258 -16.99 -2.31 17.42
C HIS A 258 -16.82 -3.75 17.93
N THR A 259 -17.39 -4.08 19.10
CA THR A 259 -17.37 -5.45 19.63
C THR A 259 -18.15 -6.40 18.70
N SER A 260 -19.33 -5.98 18.22
CA SER A 260 -20.13 -6.79 17.29
C SER A 260 -19.46 -6.98 15.92
N LEU A 261 -18.71 -5.98 15.44
CA LEU A 261 -17.84 -6.13 14.27
C LEU A 261 -16.73 -7.16 14.51
N GLY A 262 -16.11 -7.17 15.68
CA GLY A 262 -15.17 -8.23 16.06
C GLY A 262 -15.82 -9.61 16.01
N VAL A 263 -17.06 -9.74 16.51
CA VAL A 263 -17.82 -10.99 16.49
C VAL A 263 -18.12 -11.47 15.08
N LEU A 264 -18.55 -10.56 14.21
CA LEU A 264 -18.72 -10.82 12.78
C LEU A 264 -17.43 -11.37 12.16
N TRP A 265 -16.29 -10.77 12.46
CA TRP A 265 -14.99 -11.18 11.90
C TRP A 265 -14.58 -12.57 12.37
N TRP A 266 -14.63 -12.88 13.67
CA TRP A 266 -14.19 -14.20 14.11
C TRP A 266 -15.16 -15.33 13.75
N ALA A 267 -16.48 -15.09 13.85
CA ALA A 267 -17.47 -16.10 13.48
C ALA A 267 -17.47 -16.33 11.95
N GLY A 268 -17.42 -15.26 11.16
CA GLY A 268 -17.30 -15.33 9.71
C GLY A 268 -15.97 -15.97 9.27
N GLY A 269 -14.86 -15.59 9.91
CA GLY A 269 -13.55 -16.18 9.64
C GLY A 269 -13.54 -17.70 9.88
N ALA A 270 -14.13 -18.17 10.99
CA ALA A 270 -14.28 -19.59 11.27
C ALA A 270 -15.08 -20.33 10.16
N LEU A 271 -16.17 -19.73 9.67
CA LEU A 271 -16.93 -20.26 8.52
C LEU A 271 -16.08 -20.30 7.24
N GLY A 272 -15.34 -19.24 6.95
CA GLY A 272 -14.47 -19.15 5.78
C GLY A 272 -13.34 -20.19 5.80
N ILE A 273 -12.74 -20.45 6.96
CA ILE A 273 -11.78 -21.55 7.17
C ILE A 273 -12.44 -22.88 6.86
N TRP A 274 -13.63 -23.13 7.40
CA TRP A 274 -14.34 -24.40 7.22
C TRP A 274 -14.67 -24.68 5.75
N LEU A 275 -15.16 -23.67 5.03
CA LEU A 275 -15.50 -23.76 3.60
C LEU A 275 -14.27 -23.79 2.70
N GLY A 276 -13.17 -23.13 3.08
CA GLY A 276 -11.92 -23.05 2.33
C GLY A 276 -11.07 -24.33 2.32
N ARG A 277 -11.41 -25.32 3.15
CA ARG A 277 -10.67 -26.59 3.22
C ARG A 277 -10.63 -27.30 1.87
N LYS A 278 -9.59 -28.10 1.66
CA LYS A 278 -9.38 -28.89 0.43
C LYS A 278 -9.33 -28.01 -0.83
N GLN A 279 -8.68 -26.85 -0.74
CA GLN A 279 -8.49 -25.88 -1.83
C GLN A 279 -9.79 -25.32 -2.43
N ARG A 280 -10.91 -25.37 -1.70
CA ARG A 280 -12.16 -24.79 -2.17
C ARG A 280 -12.11 -23.27 -2.04
N ARG A 281 -12.53 -22.57 -3.09
CA ARG A 281 -12.77 -21.13 -3.06
C ARG A 281 -14.07 -20.86 -2.32
N ASN A 282 -14.19 -19.70 -1.70
CA ASN A 282 -15.43 -19.23 -1.09
C ASN A 282 -15.43 -17.70 -1.05
N ILE A 283 -16.58 -17.10 -0.76
CA ILE A 283 -16.74 -15.64 -0.75
C ILE A 283 -16.81 -15.03 0.65
N VAL A 284 -16.63 -15.85 1.71
CA VAL A 284 -16.87 -15.41 3.09
C VAL A 284 -15.98 -14.24 3.51
N PRO A 285 -14.66 -14.23 3.21
CA PRO A 285 -13.83 -13.05 3.46
C PRO A 285 -14.37 -11.78 2.82
N ALA A 286 -14.84 -11.85 1.56
CA ALA A 286 -15.40 -10.70 0.86
C ALA A 286 -16.70 -10.22 1.52
N LEU A 287 -17.57 -11.13 1.97
CA LEU A 287 -18.79 -10.76 2.69
C LEU A 287 -18.49 -10.03 4.00
N ILE A 288 -17.50 -10.48 4.76
CA ILE A 288 -17.09 -9.83 6.03
C ILE A 288 -16.57 -8.42 5.76
N ILE A 289 -15.71 -8.25 4.74
CA ILE A 289 -15.19 -6.95 4.32
C ILE A 289 -16.34 -6.03 3.86
N GLY A 290 -17.30 -6.55 3.09
CA GLY A 290 -18.46 -5.79 2.62
C GLY A 290 -19.37 -5.35 3.76
N MET A 291 -19.65 -6.23 4.73
CA MET A 291 -20.42 -5.90 5.92
C MET A 291 -19.70 -4.88 6.82
N THR A 292 -18.37 -4.97 6.90
CA THR A 292 -17.55 -3.96 7.58
C THR A 292 -17.69 -2.62 6.89
N GLY A 293 -17.60 -2.58 5.56
CA GLY A 293 -17.83 -1.35 4.78
C GLY A 293 -19.23 -0.76 4.98
N TYR A 294 -20.27 -1.59 5.00
CA TYR A 294 -21.63 -1.17 5.31
C TYR A 294 -21.74 -0.55 6.71
N ALA A 295 -21.18 -1.20 7.74
CA ALA A 295 -21.21 -0.68 9.10
C ALA A 295 -20.50 0.67 9.20
N MET A 296 -19.32 0.80 8.57
CA MET A 296 -18.52 2.04 8.59
C MET A 296 -19.19 3.18 7.82
N ALA A 297 -19.93 2.87 6.75
CA ALA A 297 -20.73 3.88 6.05
C ALA A 297 -21.93 4.41 6.86
N ASN A 298 -22.32 3.69 7.91
CA ASN A 298 -23.39 4.08 8.83
C ASN A 298 -22.85 4.40 10.24
N HIS A 299 -21.54 4.57 10.37
CA HIS A 299 -20.91 4.94 11.62
C HIS A 299 -20.98 6.47 11.77
N GLY A 300 -21.90 6.93 12.61
CA GLY A 300 -22.08 8.37 12.88
C GLY A 300 -20.83 8.99 13.47
N GLN A 301 -20.52 10.22 13.07
CA GLN A 301 -19.39 11.00 13.59
C GLN A 301 -19.89 12.36 14.10
N HIS A 302 -19.19 12.94 15.07
CA HIS A 302 -19.55 14.27 15.59
C HIS A 302 -19.37 15.39 14.55
N LEU A 303 -18.46 15.20 13.60
CA LEU A 303 -18.19 16.13 12.51
C LEU A 303 -18.72 15.58 11.19
N GLN A 304 -19.65 16.30 10.54
CA GLN A 304 -20.23 15.90 9.24
C GLN A 304 -19.16 15.60 8.18
N PHE A 305 -18.08 16.40 8.15
CA PHE A 305 -16.95 16.17 7.25
C PHE A 305 -16.31 14.78 7.49
N SER A 306 -16.11 14.40 8.75
CA SER A 306 -15.60 13.06 9.11
C SER A 306 -16.59 11.97 8.70
N GLU A 307 -17.89 12.19 8.91
CA GLU A 307 -18.94 11.25 8.51
C GLU A 307 -18.92 10.97 7.00
N ASP A 308 -18.79 12.02 6.17
CA ASP A 308 -18.72 11.88 4.71
C ASP A 308 -17.47 11.11 4.27
N VAL A 309 -16.32 11.34 4.92
CA VAL A 309 -15.08 10.60 4.65
C VAL A 309 -15.19 9.14 5.08
N HIS A 310 -15.83 8.85 6.22
CA HIS A 310 -16.11 7.48 6.68
C HIS A 310 -17.10 6.76 5.76
N LYS A 311 -18.11 7.45 5.23
CA LYS A 311 -19.00 6.93 4.17
C LYS A 311 -18.22 6.55 2.92
N PHE A 312 -17.30 7.42 2.47
CA PHE A 312 -16.47 7.12 1.31
C PHE A 312 -15.57 5.90 1.53
N PHE A 313 -14.95 5.80 2.71
CA PHE A 313 -14.22 4.61 3.15
C PHE A 313 -15.09 3.34 3.13
N GLY A 314 -16.29 3.41 3.73
CA GLY A 314 -17.21 2.28 3.79
C GLY A 314 -17.65 1.79 2.40
N TYR A 315 -17.96 2.72 1.49
CA TYR A 315 -18.28 2.38 0.11
C TYR A 315 -17.10 1.77 -0.64
N ALA A 316 -15.88 2.25 -0.44
CA ALA A 316 -14.69 1.64 -1.04
C ALA A 316 -14.52 0.17 -0.61
N LEU A 317 -14.77 -0.16 0.67
CA LEU A 317 -14.77 -1.55 1.17
C LEU A 317 -15.90 -2.40 0.56
N VAL A 318 -17.12 -1.85 0.46
CA VAL A 318 -18.25 -2.54 -0.18
C VAL A 318 -17.92 -2.85 -1.64
N PHE A 319 -17.37 -1.89 -2.39
CA PHE A 319 -16.96 -2.13 -3.77
C PHE A 319 -15.80 -3.12 -3.87
N ALA A 320 -14.85 -3.12 -2.94
CA ALA A 320 -13.78 -4.12 -2.90
C ALA A 320 -14.34 -5.53 -2.69
N ALA A 321 -15.32 -5.68 -1.77
CA ALA A 321 -16.02 -6.93 -1.53
C ALA A 321 -16.78 -7.41 -2.78
N LEU A 322 -17.54 -6.52 -3.43
CA LEU A 322 -18.27 -6.84 -4.66
C LEU A 322 -17.31 -7.26 -5.77
N ALA A 323 -16.22 -6.51 -5.99
CA ALA A 323 -15.19 -6.86 -6.95
C ALA A 323 -14.60 -8.25 -6.67
N ARG A 324 -14.33 -8.58 -5.40
CA ARG A 324 -13.81 -9.89 -5.01
C ARG A 324 -14.81 -11.02 -5.22
N ILE A 325 -16.10 -10.81 -4.91
CA ILE A 325 -17.17 -11.77 -5.19
C ILE A 325 -17.27 -12.02 -6.69
N ILE A 326 -17.24 -10.95 -7.50
CA ILE A 326 -17.29 -11.07 -8.96
C ILE A 326 -16.08 -11.84 -9.48
N GLU A 327 -14.89 -11.56 -8.95
CA GLU A 327 -13.67 -12.25 -9.31
C GLU A 327 -13.76 -13.76 -9.02
N VAL A 328 -14.15 -14.14 -7.81
CA VAL A 328 -14.25 -15.56 -7.40
C VAL A 328 -15.31 -16.30 -8.21
N CYS A 329 -16.53 -15.76 -8.28
CA CYS A 329 -17.68 -16.45 -8.85
C CYS A 329 -17.69 -16.43 -10.40
N PHE A 330 -17.26 -15.34 -11.04
CA PHE A 330 -17.45 -15.16 -12.49
C PHE A 330 -16.15 -15.12 -13.29
N VAL A 331 -15.11 -14.47 -12.77
CA VAL A 331 -13.81 -14.36 -13.46
C VAL A 331 -13.03 -15.67 -13.36
N LEU A 332 -12.95 -16.22 -12.15
CA LEU A 332 -12.25 -17.47 -11.84
C LEU A 332 -13.18 -18.67 -11.80
N ARG A 333 -14.50 -18.48 -11.62
CA ARG A 333 -15.50 -19.57 -11.58
C ARG A 333 -15.15 -20.65 -10.56
N ASP A 334 -14.80 -20.21 -9.35
CA ASP A 334 -14.31 -21.06 -8.25
C ASP A 334 -13.04 -21.88 -8.55
N ALA A 335 -12.39 -21.64 -9.70
CA ALA A 335 -11.11 -22.25 -9.99
C ALA A 335 -10.01 -21.62 -9.11
N PRO A 336 -8.93 -22.37 -8.81
CA PRO A 336 -7.73 -21.80 -8.24
C PRO A 336 -7.18 -20.66 -9.12
N THR A 337 -6.53 -19.68 -8.51
CA THR A 337 -5.82 -18.62 -9.25
C THR A 337 -4.85 -19.30 -10.24
N PRO A 338 -4.98 -19.06 -11.56
CA PRO A 338 -4.13 -19.69 -12.55
C PRO A 338 -2.66 -19.41 -12.27
N ALA A 339 -1.79 -20.37 -12.58
CA ALA A 339 -0.37 -20.08 -12.65
C ALA A 339 -0.16 -19.00 -13.73
N PRO A 340 0.60 -17.92 -13.46
CA PRO A 340 0.92 -16.92 -14.46
C PRO A 340 1.54 -17.64 -15.68
N SER A 341 0.95 -17.48 -16.86
CA SER A 341 1.55 -18.00 -18.09
C SER A 341 2.45 -16.94 -18.71
N GLU A 342 3.38 -17.34 -19.58
CA GLU A 342 4.29 -16.38 -20.25
C GLU A 342 3.55 -15.34 -21.11
N THR A 343 2.30 -15.64 -21.49
CA THR A 343 1.49 -14.86 -22.43
C THR A 343 0.27 -14.19 -21.78
N GLU A 344 -0.21 -14.66 -20.63
CA GLU A 344 -1.39 -14.11 -19.94
C GLU A 344 -1.02 -13.62 -18.54
N GLY A 345 -0.97 -12.30 -18.38
CA GLY A 345 -0.95 -11.66 -17.06
C GLY A 345 -2.34 -11.64 -16.42
N PRO A 346 -2.46 -11.09 -15.19
CA PRO A 346 -3.75 -10.85 -14.56
C PRO A 346 -4.66 -10.00 -15.43
N ARG A 347 -5.96 -10.29 -15.37
CA ARG A 347 -6.96 -9.47 -16.05
C ARG A 347 -7.07 -8.11 -15.34
N SER A 348 -7.36 -7.06 -16.09
CA SER A 348 -7.52 -5.69 -15.56
C SER A 348 -8.48 -5.63 -14.36
N PHE A 349 -9.56 -6.42 -14.40
CA PHE A 349 -10.55 -6.48 -13.32
C PHE A 349 -9.97 -6.99 -11.98
N GLN A 350 -8.96 -7.87 -12.01
CA GLN A 350 -8.38 -8.44 -10.79
C GLN A 350 -7.52 -7.45 -9.99
N HIS A 351 -7.17 -6.31 -10.60
CA HIS A 351 -6.51 -5.20 -9.92
C HIS A 351 -7.48 -4.35 -9.09
N LEU A 352 -8.79 -4.47 -9.33
CA LEU A 352 -9.80 -3.60 -8.70
C LEU A 352 -9.89 -3.82 -7.19
N THR A 353 -9.98 -5.07 -6.74
CA THR A 353 -10.05 -5.41 -5.30
C THR A 353 -8.85 -4.87 -4.51
N PRO A 354 -7.59 -5.18 -4.85
CA PRO A 354 -6.45 -4.64 -4.10
C PRO A 354 -6.35 -3.12 -4.21
N PHE A 355 -6.67 -2.50 -5.36
CA PHE A 355 -6.71 -1.04 -5.45
C PHE A 355 -7.72 -0.40 -4.49
N LEU A 356 -8.95 -0.93 -4.45
CA LEU A 356 -9.99 -0.42 -3.55
C LEU A 356 -9.66 -0.62 -2.07
N LEU A 357 -8.89 -1.66 -1.72
CA LEU A 357 -8.37 -1.84 -0.36
C LEU A 357 -7.24 -0.87 -0.02
N VAL A 358 -6.38 -0.50 -0.99
CA VAL A 358 -5.43 0.61 -0.78
C VAL A 358 -6.17 1.91 -0.56
N LEU A 359 -7.19 2.20 -1.37
CA LEU A 359 -8.04 3.38 -1.20
C LEU A 359 -8.71 3.39 0.18
N SER A 360 -9.36 2.29 0.55
CA SER A 360 -10.02 2.15 1.85
C SER A 360 -9.03 2.37 3.00
N GLY A 361 -7.87 1.73 2.93
CA GLY A 361 -6.85 1.86 3.97
C GLY A 361 -6.25 3.26 4.08
N LEU A 362 -6.02 3.94 2.95
CA LEU A 362 -5.51 5.33 2.95
C LEU A 362 -6.56 6.32 3.46
N THR A 363 -7.82 6.16 3.04
CA THR A 363 -8.92 6.99 3.54
C THR A 363 -9.10 6.83 5.03
N PHE A 364 -9.11 5.59 5.54
CA PHE A 364 -9.24 5.33 6.97
C PHE A 364 -8.05 5.86 7.76
N LEU A 365 -6.82 5.66 7.27
CA LEU A 365 -5.60 6.19 7.89
C LEU A 365 -5.62 7.73 7.99
N SER A 366 -6.30 8.40 7.05
CA SER A 366 -6.36 9.85 6.96
C SER A 366 -7.62 10.45 7.58
N ALA A 367 -8.40 9.69 8.34
CA ALA A 367 -9.67 10.09 8.94
C ALA A 367 -9.61 10.26 10.47
N THR A 368 -8.44 10.63 11.01
CA THR A 368 -8.30 10.95 12.45
C THR A 368 -9.08 12.20 12.80
N GLU A 369 -9.57 12.30 14.03
CA GLU A 369 -10.39 13.42 14.48
C GLU A 369 -9.70 14.78 14.25
N GLU A 370 -8.46 14.92 14.72
CA GLU A 370 -7.66 16.14 14.56
C GLU A 370 -7.43 16.50 13.09
N GLN A 371 -7.15 15.50 12.24
CA GLN A 371 -6.96 15.72 10.81
C GLN A 371 -8.27 16.16 10.12
N MET A 372 -9.42 15.58 10.50
CA MET A 372 -10.71 15.97 9.94
C MET A 372 -11.09 17.39 10.33
N GLN A 373 -10.85 17.79 11.57
CA GLN A 373 -11.08 19.16 12.03
C GLN A 373 -10.16 20.15 11.27
N TRP A 374 -8.87 19.81 11.13
CA TRP A 374 -7.91 20.64 10.41
C TRP A 374 -8.26 20.82 8.93
N VAL A 375 -8.59 19.73 8.22
CA VAL A 375 -8.95 19.80 6.80
C VAL A 375 -10.27 20.56 6.62
N ALA A 376 -11.28 20.31 7.46
CA ALA A 376 -12.54 21.06 7.39
C ALA A 376 -12.33 22.56 7.63
N GLY A 377 -11.44 22.93 8.55
CA GLY A 377 -11.06 24.33 8.82
C GLY A 377 -10.34 25.03 7.68
N SER A 378 -9.75 24.29 6.73
CA SER A 378 -9.05 24.87 5.56
C SER A 378 -9.98 25.38 4.46
N GLY A 379 -11.29 25.13 4.57
CA GLY A 379 -12.29 25.44 3.52
C GLY A 379 -12.37 24.38 2.42
N MET A 380 -11.67 23.25 2.56
CA MET A 380 -11.73 22.11 1.65
C MET A 380 -12.99 21.27 1.93
N ASP A 381 -13.74 20.93 0.89
CA ASP A 381 -14.89 20.03 1.01
C ASP A 381 -14.46 18.55 1.01
N SER A 382 -15.35 17.68 1.52
CA SER A 382 -15.08 16.24 1.67
C SER A 382 -14.87 15.52 0.33
N THR A 383 -15.44 16.03 -0.76
CA THR A 383 -15.24 15.46 -2.11
C THR A 383 -13.85 15.78 -2.64
N THR A 384 -13.43 17.05 -2.53
CA THR A 384 -12.06 17.46 -2.90
C THR A 384 -11.02 16.66 -2.13
N TYR A 385 -11.22 16.50 -0.82
CA TYR A 385 -10.35 15.67 0.01
C TYR A 385 -10.33 14.21 -0.44
N SER A 386 -11.49 13.62 -0.73
CA SER A 386 -11.59 12.24 -1.22
C SER A 386 -10.86 12.02 -2.55
N ILE A 387 -10.88 13.00 -3.47
CA ILE A 387 -10.15 12.92 -4.75
C ILE A 387 -8.63 12.93 -4.53
N ILE A 388 -8.14 13.70 -3.55
CA ILE A 388 -6.72 13.69 -3.17
C ILE A 388 -6.33 12.29 -2.64
N LEU A 389 -7.17 11.69 -1.80
CA LEU A 389 -6.95 10.34 -1.28
C LEU A 389 -6.98 9.28 -2.39
N VAL A 390 -7.88 9.37 -3.36
CA VAL A 390 -7.89 8.51 -4.54
C VAL A 390 -6.58 8.63 -5.34
N SER A 391 -6.08 9.85 -5.51
CA SER A 391 -4.81 10.11 -6.19
C SER A 391 -3.63 9.49 -5.43
N GLY A 392 -3.62 9.61 -4.10
CA GLY A 392 -2.64 8.94 -3.24
C GLY A 392 -2.72 7.42 -3.33
N ALA A 393 -3.92 6.85 -3.37
CA ALA A 393 -4.13 5.42 -3.53
C ALA A 393 -3.59 4.90 -4.87
N PHE A 394 -3.75 5.66 -5.97
CA PHE A 394 -3.11 5.35 -7.25
C PHE A 394 -1.59 5.32 -7.14
N ALA A 395 -0.99 6.30 -6.46
CA ALA A 395 0.46 6.36 -6.28
C ALA A 395 0.99 5.16 -5.47
N ILE A 396 0.35 4.84 -4.33
CA ILE A 396 0.72 3.68 -3.50
C ILE A 396 0.57 2.38 -4.29
N TYR A 397 -0.55 2.21 -5.01
CA TYR A 397 -0.79 1.01 -5.79
C TYR A 397 0.19 0.87 -6.96
N LEU A 398 0.54 1.99 -7.63
CA LEU A 398 1.58 2.01 -8.67
C LEU A 398 2.93 1.54 -8.13
N VAL A 399 3.34 2.01 -6.95
CA VAL A 399 4.57 1.53 -6.30
C VAL A 399 4.50 0.03 -6.07
N GLY A 400 3.40 -0.47 -5.46
CA GLY A 400 3.20 -1.90 -5.23
C GLY A 400 3.32 -2.74 -6.52
N VAL A 401 2.60 -2.35 -7.57
CA VAL A 401 2.63 -3.04 -8.87
C VAL A 401 4.03 -2.99 -9.48
N SER A 402 4.70 -1.84 -9.46
CA SER A 402 6.05 -1.69 -10.05
C SER A 402 7.10 -2.58 -9.37
N ILE A 403 7.01 -2.77 -8.05
CA ILE A 403 7.93 -3.62 -7.29
C ILE A 403 7.71 -5.10 -7.63
N VAL A 404 6.46 -5.53 -7.78
CA VAL A 404 6.13 -6.91 -8.15
C VAL A 404 6.47 -7.19 -9.62
N ASP A 405 6.19 -6.26 -10.52
CA ASP A 405 6.57 -6.35 -11.93
C ASP A 405 8.10 -6.43 -12.10
N LEU A 406 8.86 -5.66 -11.30
CA LEU A 406 10.31 -5.76 -11.27
C LEU A 406 10.78 -7.19 -10.90
N TYR A 407 10.13 -7.81 -9.91
CA TYR A 407 10.45 -9.19 -9.51
C TYR A 407 10.20 -10.17 -10.66
N GLU A 408 9.01 -10.12 -11.27
CA GLU A 408 8.66 -10.99 -12.39
C GLU A 408 9.58 -10.79 -13.59
N HIS A 409 9.92 -9.54 -13.91
CA HIS A 409 10.84 -9.24 -14.99
C HIS A 409 12.23 -9.86 -14.75
N GLN A 410 12.77 -9.74 -13.54
CA GLN A 410 14.05 -10.36 -13.19
C GLN A 410 13.99 -11.90 -13.26
N MET A 411 12.87 -12.49 -12.84
CA MET A 411 12.67 -13.94 -12.95
C MET A 411 12.61 -14.42 -14.40
N ARG A 412 11.92 -13.69 -15.29
CA ARG A 412 11.87 -14.00 -16.74
C ARG A 412 13.24 -13.90 -17.41
N LEU A 413 14.03 -12.88 -17.05
CA LEU A 413 15.40 -12.76 -17.57
C LEU A 413 16.27 -13.96 -17.19
N LYS A 414 16.12 -14.47 -15.96
CA LYS A 414 16.82 -15.66 -15.51
C LYS A 414 16.38 -16.93 -16.23
N SER A 415 15.07 -17.17 -16.33
CA SER A 415 14.56 -18.35 -17.02
C SER A 415 14.99 -18.37 -18.49
N THR A 416 14.96 -17.21 -19.16
CA THR A 416 15.43 -17.06 -20.55
C THR A 416 16.94 -17.33 -20.65
N ALA A 417 17.75 -16.79 -19.74
CA ALA A 417 19.19 -17.00 -19.76
C ALA A 417 19.57 -18.47 -19.52
N GLN A 418 18.81 -19.18 -18.68
CA GLN A 418 18.95 -20.62 -18.46
C GLN A 418 18.54 -21.41 -19.70
N ALA A 419 17.41 -21.07 -20.34
CA ALA A 419 16.93 -21.75 -21.54
C ALA A 419 17.89 -21.60 -22.74
N VAL A 420 18.56 -20.45 -22.88
CA VAL A 420 19.54 -20.20 -23.96
C VAL A 420 20.95 -20.71 -23.59
N GLY A 421 21.13 -21.31 -22.41
CA GLY A 421 22.43 -21.87 -21.97
C GLY A 421 23.49 -20.80 -21.68
N ILE A 422 23.09 -19.56 -21.45
CA ILE A 422 24.00 -18.44 -21.12
C ILE A 422 24.29 -18.41 -19.62
N ALA A 423 23.37 -18.91 -18.79
CA ALA A 423 23.56 -19.03 -17.36
C ALA A 423 24.07 -20.44 -16.99
N SER A 424 25.23 -20.53 -16.34
CA SER A 424 25.59 -21.73 -15.58
C SER A 424 24.54 -21.94 -14.49
N ALA A 425 24.06 -23.18 -14.34
CA ALA A 425 23.18 -23.56 -13.25
C ALA A 425 23.92 -23.33 -11.92
N ASP A 426 23.75 -22.16 -11.31
CA ASP A 426 24.17 -21.95 -9.93
C ASP A 426 23.35 -22.92 -9.08
N ALA A 427 24.03 -23.95 -8.56
CA ALA A 427 23.42 -24.97 -7.74
C ALA A 427 22.55 -24.34 -6.64
N ASP A 428 21.27 -24.67 -6.65
CA ASP A 428 20.31 -24.30 -5.62
C ASP A 428 20.75 -24.91 -4.28
N VAL A 429 21.38 -24.10 -3.43
CA VAL A 429 21.73 -24.48 -2.04
C VAL A 429 20.54 -24.31 -1.09
N GLU A 430 19.33 -24.10 -1.60
CA GLU A 430 18.09 -24.20 -0.80
C GLU A 430 17.31 -25.45 -1.21
N GLY A 431 17.79 -26.60 -0.72
CA GLY A 431 17.04 -27.84 -0.79
C GLY A 431 15.90 -27.86 0.23
N ASN A 432 14.65 -27.76 -0.24
CA ASN A 432 13.58 -28.65 0.20
C ASN A 432 12.41 -28.65 -0.79
N GLY A 433 12.19 -29.77 -1.48
CA GLY A 433 11.02 -29.99 -2.35
C GLY A 433 11.36 -30.83 -3.56
N GLY A 434 11.18 -32.16 -3.46
CA GLY A 434 11.50 -33.13 -4.50
C GLY A 434 10.88 -32.82 -5.86
N GLY A 435 11.73 -32.64 -6.86
CA GLY A 435 11.34 -32.65 -8.26
C GLY A 435 11.23 -34.08 -8.78
N ILE A 436 10.11 -34.38 -9.44
CA ILE A 436 10.08 -35.39 -10.49
C ILE A 436 9.98 -34.60 -11.79
N ALA A 437 11.13 -34.38 -12.43
CA ALA A 437 11.18 -33.93 -13.81
C ALA A 437 10.92 -35.14 -14.71
N LEU A 438 9.80 -35.11 -15.44
CA LEU A 438 9.55 -36.04 -16.53
C LEU A 438 10.37 -35.58 -17.74
N ASP A 439 11.51 -36.22 -17.95
CA ASP A 439 12.31 -36.11 -19.16
C ASP A 439 11.63 -36.93 -20.28
N SER A 440 11.31 -36.27 -21.38
CA SER A 440 10.92 -36.90 -22.64
C SER A 440 11.13 -35.90 -23.78
N SER A 441 12.33 -35.86 -24.40
CA SER A 441 12.45 -35.88 -25.88
C SER A 441 13.89 -35.84 -26.41
N PRO A 442 14.13 -36.41 -27.60
CA PRO A 442 15.45 -36.88 -28.02
C PRO A 442 16.24 -35.88 -28.88
N ASN A 443 17.57 -35.97 -28.70
CA ASN A 443 18.65 -35.68 -29.65
C ASN A 443 18.30 -34.96 -30.97
N LEU A 444 18.65 -33.66 -31.05
CA LEU A 444 19.07 -33.02 -32.30
C LEU A 444 20.50 -32.48 -32.14
N ARG A 445 21.45 -33.16 -32.79
CA ARG A 445 22.77 -32.60 -33.09
C ARG A 445 22.58 -31.51 -34.15
N SER A 446 22.99 -30.27 -33.86
CA SER A 446 23.25 -29.27 -34.90
C SER A 446 24.69 -28.77 -34.82
N SER A 447 25.29 -28.66 -35.99
CA SER A 447 26.67 -28.29 -36.27
C SER A 447 26.91 -26.79 -36.04
N SER A 448 28.04 -26.44 -35.42
CA SER A 448 28.49 -25.07 -35.22
C SER A 448 28.87 -24.39 -36.56
N PRO A 449 28.47 -23.14 -36.83
CA PRO A 449 29.11 -22.34 -37.86
C PRO A 449 30.33 -21.60 -37.28
N THR A 450 31.44 -21.72 -37.99
CA THR A 450 32.71 -21.01 -37.79
C THR A 450 32.53 -19.49 -37.80
N ALA A 451 33.00 -18.83 -36.73
CA ALA A 451 33.00 -17.38 -36.59
C ALA A 451 34.01 -16.73 -37.57
N ARG A 452 33.52 -15.92 -38.52
CA ARG A 452 34.35 -15.00 -39.30
C ARG A 452 34.58 -13.71 -38.51
N ASN A 453 35.86 -13.33 -38.38
CA ASN A 453 36.28 -12.08 -37.75
C ASN A 453 35.92 -10.87 -38.64
N LEU A 454 34.96 -10.06 -38.19
CA LEU A 454 34.63 -8.78 -38.81
C LEU A 454 35.55 -7.68 -38.26
N ARG A 455 36.28 -6.98 -39.13
CA ARG A 455 37.12 -5.82 -38.78
C ARG A 455 36.43 -4.54 -39.26
N VAL A 456 36.30 -3.55 -38.38
CA VAL A 456 35.79 -2.21 -38.70
C VAL A 456 36.85 -1.20 -38.28
N PHE A 457 37.29 -0.34 -39.21
CA PHE A 457 38.36 0.66 -39.02
C PHE A 457 39.65 0.15 -38.33
N GLY A 458 40.11 -1.05 -38.70
CA GLY A 458 41.46 -1.51 -38.38
C GLY A 458 41.74 -1.92 -36.92
N MET A 459 40.78 -1.85 -35.99
CA MET A 459 40.97 -2.33 -34.61
C MET A 459 40.08 -3.54 -34.27
N ALA A 460 40.61 -4.47 -33.46
CA ALA A 460 39.91 -5.66 -33.02
C ALA A 460 38.92 -5.33 -31.88
N VAL A 461 37.63 -5.63 -32.08
CA VAL A 461 36.56 -5.34 -31.11
C VAL A 461 36.21 -6.61 -30.31
N PRO A 462 36.11 -6.56 -28.97
CA PRO A 462 35.67 -7.70 -28.15
C PRO A 462 34.22 -8.12 -28.47
N GLY A 463 33.98 -9.43 -28.59
CA GLY A 463 32.74 -10.03 -29.15
C GLY A 463 31.41 -9.63 -28.52
N ILE A 464 31.40 -8.98 -27.36
CA ILE A 464 30.18 -8.47 -26.70
C ILE A 464 29.62 -7.24 -27.43
N VAL A 465 30.47 -6.39 -28.02
CA VAL A 465 30.03 -5.19 -28.75
C VAL A 465 29.53 -5.56 -30.16
N ALA A 466 30.11 -6.59 -30.78
CA ALA A 466 29.67 -7.09 -32.10
C ALA A 466 28.22 -7.62 -32.08
N GLY A 467 27.79 -8.26 -30.98
CA GLY A 467 26.42 -8.75 -30.83
C GLY A 467 25.38 -7.64 -30.65
N VAL A 468 25.75 -6.55 -29.98
CA VAL A 468 24.86 -5.39 -29.79
C VAL A 468 24.78 -4.56 -31.07
N VAL A 469 25.91 -4.30 -31.74
CA VAL A 469 25.94 -3.59 -33.03
C VAL A 469 25.24 -4.40 -34.11
N GLY A 470 25.37 -5.74 -34.11
CA GLY A 470 24.66 -6.63 -35.03
C GLY A 470 23.14 -6.60 -34.85
N LYS A 471 22.66 -6.58 -33.60
CA LYS A 471 21.22 -6.44 -33.30
C LYS A 471 20.68 -5.05 -33.63
N VAL A 472 21.45 -3.99 -33.36
CA VAL A 472 21.07 -2.61 -33.72
C VAL A 472 21.05 -2.43 -35.24
N MET A 473 22.02 -2.97 -35.98
CA MET A 473 22.03 -2.96 -37.45
C MET A 473 20.90 -3.81 -38.04
N GLN A 474 20.53 -4.95 -37.43
CA GLN A 474 19.37 -5.74 -37.85
C GLN A 474 18.05 -4.98 -37.62
N VAL A 475 17.93 -4.24 -36.52
CA VAL A 475 16.76 -3.39 -36.26
C VAL A 475 16.71 -2.21 -37.22
N VAL A 476 17.86 -1.58 -37.53
CA VAL A 476 17.93 -0.48 -38.52
C VAL A 476 17.62 -0.98 -39.93
N GLN A 477 18.15 -2.14 -40.35
CA GLN A 477 17.83 -2.77 -41.64
C GLN A 477 16.38 -3.28 -41.71
N ALA A 478 15.78 -3.69 -40.59
CA ALA A 478 14.37 -4.02 -40.52
C ALA A 478 13.49 -2.76 -40.65
N LEU A 479 13.90 -1.64 -40.04
CA LEU A 479 13.21 -0.35 -40.17
C LEU A 479 13.34 0.25 -41.59
N GLU A 480 14.49 0.09 -42.26
CA GLU A 480 14.66 0.48 -43.67
C GLU A 480 13.84 -0.41 -44.63
N ARG A 481 13.72 -1.71 -44.34
CA ARG A 481 12.85 -2.62 -45.12
C ARG A 481 11.37 -2.33 -44.93
N ASP A 482 10.95 -1.89 -43.75
CA ASP A 482 9.56 -1.53 -43.46
C ASP A 482 9.17 -0.13 -44.00
N GLY A 483 10.16 0.75 -44.19
CA GLY A 483 10.01 2.01 -44.93
C GLY A 483 9.83 1.79 -46.44
N GLY A 484 10.62 0.89 -47.05
CA GLY A 484 10.55 0.59 -48.49
C GLY A 484 9.32 -0.23 -48.90
N SER A 485 8.75 -1.04 -48.00
CA SER A 485 7.53 -1.82 -48.24
C SER A 485 6.25 -0.96 -48.18
N ARG A 486 6.26 0.15 -47.43
CA ARG A 486 5.13 1.11 -47.39
C ARG A 486 5.07 2.02 -48.63
N GLU A 487 6.20 2.31 -49.27
CA GLU A 487 6.23 3.10 -50.51
C GLU A 487 5.82 2.30 -51.76
N THR A 488 6.05 0.99 -51.76
CA THR A 488 5.62 0.09 -52.86
C THR A 488 4.17 -0.36 -52.69
N ALA A 489 3.69 -0.60 -51.47
CA ALA A 489 2.27 -0.91 -51.22
C ALA A 489 1.32 0.27 -51.49
N ALA A 490 1.79 1.52 -51.36
CA ALA A 490 1.01 2.71 -51.70
C ALA A 490 0.88 2.95 -53.22
N ARG A 491 1.76 2.36 -54.04
CA ARG A 491 1.70 2.47 -55.51
C ARG A 491 0.81 1.40 -56.16
N ASP A 492 0.69 0.22 -55.56
CA ASP A 492 -0.14 -0.88 -56.10
C ASP A 492 -1.62 -0.81 -55.65
N ALA A 493 -1.94 -0.07 -54.59
CA ALA A 493 -3.32 0.13 -54.12
C ALA A 493 -4.15 1.12 -54.99
N GLY A 494 -3.52 1.82 -55.94
CA GLY A 494 -4.18 2.77 -56.84
C GLY A 494 -4.81 2.16 -58.09
N ALA A 495 -4.66 0.85 -58.35
CA ALA A 495 -4.96 0.26 -59.65
C ALA A 495 -6.02 -0.85 -59.69
N MET A 496 -6.70 -1.20 -58.59
CA MET A 496 -7.79 -2.19 -58.63
C MET A 496 -9.07 -1.66 -57.96
N GLY A 497 -9.88 -0.99 -58.77
CA GLY A 497 -11.26 -0.68 -58.47
C GLY A 497 -12.19 -1.89 -58.63
N HIS A 498 -13.31 -1.80 -57.90
CA HIS A 498 -14.55 -2.58 -58.05
C HIS A 498 -14.55 -4.08 -57.71
N ALA A 499 -15.00 -4.41 -56.49
CA ALA A 499 -16.12 -5.34 -56.28
C ALA A 499 -16.55 -5.45 -54.79
N ARG A 500 -17.72 -4.89 -54.50
CA ARG A 500 -18.81 -5.35 -53.62
C ARG A 500 -18.46 -6.21 -52.38
N ARG A 501 -18.62 -5.64 -51.17
CA ARG A 501 -19.05 -6.41 -49.98
C ARG A 501 -19.85 -5.53 -49.02
N ALA A 502 -21.00 -6.04 -48.59
CA ALA A 502 -22.02 -5.38 -47.79
C ALA A 502 -21.55 -5.08 -46.36
N THR A 503 -21.85 -3.88 -45.88
CA THR A 503 -21.69 -3.43 -44.49
C THR A 503 -23.07 -3.32 -43.84
N VAL A 504 -23.22 -3.95 -42.66
CA VAL A 504 -24.33 -3.72 -41.73
C VAL A 504 -24.02 -2.46 -40.94
N GLU A 505 -25.04 -1.63 -40.78
CA GLU A 505 -25.05 -0.26 -40.28
C GLU A 505 -25.06 -0.22 -38.73
N TYR A 506 -24.27 0.67 -38.13
CA TYR A 506 -24.38 1.04 -36.72
C TYR A 506 -24.69 2.54 -36.67
N GLU A 507 -25.86 2.86 -36.12
CA GLU A 507 -26.43 4.20 -36.09
C GLU A 507 -25.74 5.06 -35.01
N SER A 508 -25.18 6.20 -35.41
CA SER A 508 -24.62 7.22 -34.52
C SER A 508 -25.53 8.45 -34.53
N LEU A 509 -26.15 8.75 -33.39
CA LEU A 509 -26.91 9.99 -33.18
C LEU A 509 -25.97 11.19 -33.01
N PRO A 510 -26.16 12.31 -33.74
CA PRO A 510 -25.43 13.54 -33.51
C PRO A 510 -26.18 14.49 -32.56
N LEU A 511 -25.43 15.11 -31.66
CA LEU A 511 -25.81 16.31 -30.92
C LEU A 511 -25.69 17.52 -31.85
N THR A 512 -26.75 18.28 -32.04
CA THR A 512 -26.69 19.65 -32.57
C THR A 512 -27.47 20.61 -31.69
N ALA A 513 -26.77 21.67 -31.27
CA ALA A 513 -27.31 22.84 -30.61
C ALA A 513 -28.11 23.73 -31.58
N GLY A 514 -29.11 24.44 -31.07
CA GLY A 514 -29.87 25.47 -31.78
C GLY A 514 -30.58 26.40 -30.81
N ARG A 515 -30.13 27.67 -30.82
CA ARG A 515 -30.60 28.86 -30.11
C ARG A 515 -31.98 29.34 -30.63
N ASP A 516 -32.83 29.88 -29.74
CA ASP A 516 -33.33 31.28 -29.75
C ASP A 516 -34.71 31.50 -29.07
N SER A 517 -34.70 32.42 -28.09
CA SER A 517 -35.66 33.50 -27.74
C SER A 517 -37.19 33.26 -27.61
N VAL A 518 -37.80 33.74 -26.51
CA VAL A 518 -38.57 35.01 -26.37
C VAL A 518 -39.40 35.01 -25.07
N ASP A 519 -39.42 36.18 -24.41
CA ASP A 519 -40.18 36.61 -23.23
C ASP A 519 -41.68 36.24 -23.17
N ALA A 520 -42.21 36.07 -21.94
CA ALA A 520 -43.30 36.90 -21.39
C ALA A 520 -43.86 36.35 -20.05
N ARG A 521 -43.91 37.24 -19.03
CA ARG A 521 -45.02 37.54 -18.08
C ARG A 521 -45.78 36.37 -17.36
N GLN A 522 -46.34 36.48 -16.17
CA GLN A 522 -46.43 37.45 -15.06
C GLN A 522 -47.45 36.84 -14.06
N ASP A 523 -47.22 37.05 -12.75
CA ASP A 523 -48.16 37.14 -11.62
C ASP A 523 -48.99 35.97 -11.02
N ASP A 524 -49.19 36.18 -9.70
CA ASP A 524 -50.18 35.67 -8.73
C ASP A 524 -50.01 34.23 -8.22
N GLY A 525 -49.99 33.90 -6.92
CA GLY A 525 -50.50 34.55 -5.72
C GLY A 525 -51.51 33.64 -4.99
N VAL A 526 -51.35 33.48 -3.67
CA VAL A 526 -52.40 33.18 -2.65
C VAL A 526 -52.64 31.72 -2.13
N GLU A 527 -52.36 31.60 -0.83
CA GLU A 527 -52.98 30.92 0.34
C GLU A 527 -53.57 29.48 0.40
N MET A 528 -53.17 28.84 1.52
CA MET A 528 -53.89 28.02 2.53
C MET A 528 -55.23 27.33 2.18
N GLN A 529 -55.32 26.04 2.56
CA GLN A 529 -56.43 25.60 3.42
C GLN A 529 -56.15 24.32 4.24
N GLN A 530 -56.49 24.40 5.53
CA GLN A 530 -56.59 23.34 6.54
C GLN A 530 -57.74 22.34 6.28
N ARG A 531 -57.62 21.11 6.81
CA ARG A 531 -58.66 20.42 7.63
C ARG A 531 -58.12 19.11 8.23
N SER A 532 -58.06 19.00 9.57
CA SER A 532 -59.02 18.27 10.44
C SER A 532 -59.07 16.76 10.15
N GLY A 533 -58.71 15.81 11.03
CA GLY A 533 -58.81 15.73 12.48
C GLY A 533 -59.88 14.69 12.86
N ARG A 534 -59.53 13.61 13.58
CA ARG A 534 -60.32 13.01 14.70
C ARG A 534 -59.63 11.79 15.34
N ALA A 535 -59.82 11.67 16.64
CA ALA A 535 -59.24 10.70 17.57
C ALA A 535 -60.28 9.69 18.12
N ALA A 536 -59.74 8.61 18.72
CA ALA A 536 -60.11 7.96 20.00
C ALA A 536 -61.06 6.73 20.08
N GLY A 537 -60.49 5.66 20.69
CA GLY A 537 -61.08 4.75 21.70
C GLY A 537 -61.79 3.48 21.19
N SER A 538 -61.75 2.27 21.80
CA SER A 538 -61.03 1.63 22.92
C SER A 538 -61.50 0.15 22.96
N GLY A 539 -60.69 -0.83 23.41
CA GLY A 539 -61.20 -2.19 23.69
C GLY A 539 -60.19 -3.31 23.99
N SER A 540 -59.83 -3.43 25.27
CA SER A 540 -59.20 -4.52 26.07
C SER A 540 -59.16 -5.98 25.54
N ALA A 541 -58.00 -6.66 25.70
CA ALA A 541 -57.75 -7.84 26.59
C ALA A 541 -56.73 -8.84 25.99
N GLY A 542 -55.74 -9.26 26.79
CA GLY A 542 -54.99 -10.51 26.56
C GLY A 542 -53.48 -10.42 26.79
N SER A 543 -53.04 -11.02 27.90
CA SER A 543 -51.67 -11.22 28.38
C SER A 543 -50.65 -11.70 27.34
N ASP A 544 -49.43 -11.17 27.40
CA ASP A 544 -48.21 -11.98 27.48
C ASP A 544 -47.02 -11.15 28.00
N GLU A 545 -46.38 -11.69 29.02
CA GLU A 545 -45.15 -11.21 29.67
C GLU A 545 -44.03 -11.08 28.63
N THR A 546 -43.44 -9.88 28.50
CA THR A 546 -42.14 -9.70 27.84
C THR A 546 -41.16 -9.14 28.87
N VAL A 547 -40.16 -9.97 29.17
CA VAL A 547 -38.92 -9.61 29.84
C VAL A 547 -38.17 -8.63 28.94
N PHE A 548 -37.55 -7.61 29.53
CA PHE A 548 -36.87 -6.44 28.95
C PHE A 548 -37.73 -5.17 28.83
N GLU A 549 -37.99 -4.54 29.98
CA GLU A 549 -38.19 -3.09 30.05
C GLU A 549 -36.88 -2.40 29.63
N LEU A 550 -36.91 -1.72 28.48
CA LEU A 550 -35.94 -0.68 28.13
C LEU A 550 -36.28 0.53 28.99
N GLY A 551 -35.45 0.80 30.00
CA GLY A 551 -35.47 2.08 30.70
C GLY A 551 -35.11 3.20 29.72
N ASP A 552 -35.90 4.27 29.74
CA ASP A 552 -35.57 5.52 29.07
C ASP A 552 -34.21 6.01 29.62
N TYR A 553 -33.17 5.96 28.78
CA TYR A 553 -31.90 6.61 29.08
C TYR A 553 -31.98 8.04 28.56
N GLU A 554 -31.98 8.99 29.50
CA GLU A 554 -31.64 10.37 29.24
C GLU A 554 -30.22 10.42 28.65
N ASP A 555 -30.13 11.10 27.51
CA ASP A 555 -28.90 11.44 26.80
C ASP A 555 -28.08 12.40 27.69
N ASP A 556 -27.13 11.86 28.45
CA ASP A 556 -26.10 12.64 29.14
C ASP A 556 -25.01 13.00 28.13
N GLY A 557 -25.39 13.88 27.21
CA GLY A 557 -24.44 14.72 26.47
C GLY A 557 -23.49 15.38 27.46
N GLY A 558 -22.25 14.88 27.50
CA GLY A 558 -21.18 15.44 28.31
C GLY A 558 -20.69 16.76 27.75
N ASP A 559 -21.47 17.84 27.89
CA ASP A 559 -21.09 19.23 27.68
C ASP A 559 -20.89 19.95 29.02
N GLY A 560 -19.91 19.48 29.81
CA GLY A 560 -19.67 19.99 31.17
C GLY A 560 -18.39 20.80 31.40
N TYR A 561 -17.59 21.15 30.39
CA TYR A 561 -16.24 21.70 30.63
C TYR A 561 -15.89 23.05 29.96
N TRP A 562 -16.81 23.70 29.22
CA TRP A 562 -16.54 25.01 28.61
C TRP A 562 -17.58 26.09 28.94
N ALA A 563 -18.04 26.13 30.19
CA ALA A 563 -18.68 27.34 30.71
C ALA A 563 -17.58 28.35 31.11
N GLU A 564 -17.33 29.30 30.22
CA GLU A 564 -16.68 30.59 30.51
C GLU A 564 -17.17 31.13 31.86
N LYS A 565 -16.24 31.31 32.80
CA LYS A 565 -16.45 32.17 33.98
C LYS A 565 -15.65 33.43 33.79
N ASP A 566 -16.23 34.35 33.03
CA ASP A 566 -16.12 35.76 33.37
C ASP A 566 -16.91 35.97 34.67
N GLU A 567 -16.25 36.27 35.78
CA GLU A 567 -16.82 37.22 36.75
C GLU A 567 -15.73 37.96 37.53
N ASP A 568 -15.90 39.28 37.47
CA ASP A 568 -15.29 40.34 38.24
C ASP A 568 -15.18 40.06 39.76
N GLY A 569 -14.18 40.70 40.35
CA GLY A 569 -13.80 40.51 41.75
C GLY A 569 -14.89 40.81 42.79
N ARG A 570 -14.82 40.04 43.89
CA ARG A 570 -14.72 40.56 45.27
C ARG A 570 -14.55 39.39 46.24
N GLY A 571 -13.48 39.46 47.03
CA GLY A 571 -13.03 38.35 47.86
C GLY A 571 -13.88 38.01 49.07
N ARG A 572 -13.56 36.85 49.66
CA ARG A 572 -13.60 36.60 51.10
C ARG A 572 -12.79 35.34 51.42
N ARG A 573 -11.74 35.51 52.23
CA ARG A 573 -10.98 34.43 52.87
C ARG A 573 -11.90 33.67 53.86
N PRO A 574 -11.80 32.34 54.00
CA PRO A 574 -12.43 31.65 55.12
C PRO A 574 -11.57 31.81 56.37
N ALA A 575 -12.23 32.20 57.46
CA ALA A 575 -11.65 32.34 58.78
C ALA A 575 -11.48 30.98 59.47
N VAL A 576 -10.37 30.85 60.17
CA VAL A 576 -10.05 29.83 61.18
C VAL A 576 -10.86 30.09 62.46
N ARG A 577 -11.43 29.03 63.05
CA ARG A 577 -11.72 28.75 64.49
C ARG A 577 -13.02 27.94 64.61
N ALA A 578 -13.18 26.99 65.54
CA ALA A 578 -12.37 26.51 66.65
C ALA A 578 -12.66 25.02 66.88
#